data_AF-A0A969XJQ9-F1
#
_entry.id   AF-A0A969XJQ9-F1
#
_cell.length_a   1.000
_cell.length_b   1.000
_cell.length_c   1.000
_cell.angle_alpha   90.00
_cell.angle_beta   90.00
_cell.angle_gamma   90.00
#
_symmetry.space_group_name_H-M   'P 1'
#
loop_
_entity.id
_entity.type
_entity.pdbx_description
1 polymer ?
#
loop_
_entity_poly.entity_id
_entity_poly.type
_entity_poly.pdbx_seq_one_letter_code
_entity_poly.pdbx_strand_id
1 'polypeptide(L)' 'MMAPSGNRSDRDGAPTYLVIGHVTRDVVAGGGYTPGGTACYSALYAERLGARVAVLTSASEFP' A
#
# COMPACT_ATOMS: atom_id res chain seq x y z
N MET A 1 -1.55 -33.72 20.35
CA MET A 1 -2.09 -32.38 20.68
C MET A 1 -1.53 -31.41 19.64
N MET A 2 -2.31 -31.06 18.62
CA MET A 2 -1.91 -30.12 17.57
C MET A 2 -2.15 -28.69 18.09
N ALA A 3 -1.14 -27.83 18.03
CA ALA A 3 -1.33 -26.39 18.22
C ALA A 3 -2.27 -25.84 17.12
N PRO A 4 -3.11 -24.85 17.38
CA PRO A 4 -3.91 -24.23 16.33
C PRO A 4 -2.95 -23.51 15.37
N SER A 5 -2.75 -24.08 14.18
CA SER A 5 -2.10 -23.41 13.06
C SER A 5 -3.06 -22.38 12.46
N GLY A 6 -3.42 -21.38 13.27
CA GLY A 6 -4.19 -20.23 12.82
C GLY A 6 -3.24 -19.25 12.13
N ASN A 7 -3.36 -19.12 10.81
CA ASN A 7 -2.85 -17.94 10.12
C ASN A 7 -3.42 -16.70 10.84
N ARG A 8 -2.55 -15.84 11.37
CA ARG A 8 -2.89 -14.63 12.15
C ARG A 8 -3.63 -13.54 11.35
N SER A 9 -4.15 -13.87 10.17
CA SER A 9 -4.76 -12.95 9.20
C SER A 9 -6.19 -12.53 9.51
N ASP A 10 -6.83 -13.12 10.52
CA ASP A 10 -8.24 -12.84 10.86
C ASP A 10 -8.38 -11.97 12.13
N ARG A 11 -7.42 -11.06 12.36
CA ARG A 11 -7.66 -9.96 13.30
C ARG A 11 -8.60 -8.99 12.60
N ASP A 12 -9.84 -8.92 13.05
CA ASP A 12 -10.85 -7.98 12.59
C ASP A 12 -10.24 -6.59 12.33
N GLY A 13 -10.22 -6.18 11.06
CA GLY A 13 -9.70 -4.88 10.62
C GLY A 13 -8.26 -4.83 10.10
N ALA A 14 -7.47 -5.92 10.18
CA ALA A 14 -6.12 -5.93 9.62
C ALA A 14 -6.14 -5.90 8.06
N PRO A 15 -5.18 -5.21 7.42
CA PRO A 15 -5.07 -5.23 5.96
C PRO A 15 -4.76 -6.65 5.48
N THR A 16 -5.45 -7.08 4.44
CA THR A 16 -5.20 -8.36 3.76
C THR A 16 -4.08 -8.23 2.72
N TYR A 17 -3.67 -7.00 2.41
CA TYR A 17 -2.60 -6.70 1.47
C TYR A 17 -1.78 -5.52 1.98
N LEU A 18 -0.55 -5.78 2.42
CA LEU A 18 0.41 -4.76 2.82
C LEU A 18 1.42 -4.54 1.69
N VAL A 19 1.49 -3.31 1.19
CA VAL A 19 2.47 -2.91 0.17
C VAL A 19 3.59 -2.11 0.84
N ILE A 20 4.83 -2.52 0.60
CA ILE A 20 6.01 -1.83 1.13
C ILE A 20 6.80 -1.28 -0.05
N GLY A 21 7.03 0.03 -0.08
CA GLY A 21 7.78 0.66 -1.16
C GLY A 21 7.53 2.15 -1.28
N HIS A 22 7.93 2.72 -2.42
CA HIS A 22 7.90 4.16 -2.65
C HIS A 22 6.55 4.63 -3.18
N VAL A 23 6.05 5.71 -2.57
CA VAL A 23 5.03 6.58 -3.15
C VAL A 23 5.77 7.82 -3.66
N THR A 24 5.58 8.17 -4.93
CA THR A 24 6.33 9.26 -5.57
C THR A 24 5.40 10.36 -6.06
N ARG A 25 5.96 11.56 -6.20
CA ARG A 25 5.42 12.63 -7.02
C ARG A 25 6.14 12.60 -8.36
N ASP A 26 5.49 12.05 -9.37
CA ASP A 26 6.06 11.98 -10.70
C ASP A 26 5.89 13.35 -11.36
N VAL A 27 7.00 13.93 -11.81
CA VAL A 27 7.02 15.25 -12.45
C VAL A 27 6.41 15.14 -13.84
N VAL A 28 5.46 16.01 -14.15
CA VAL A 28 4.86 16.07 -15.50
C VAL A 28 5.27 17.35 -16.22
N ALA A 29 5.23 17.30 -17.56
CA ALA A 29 5.49 18.48 -18.39
C ALA A 29 4.54 19.62 -17.99
N GLY A 30 5.05 20.85 -17.95
CA GLY A 30 4.28 22.03 -17.51
C GLY A 30 4.37 22.35 -16.01
N GLY A 31 5.23 21.66 -15.26
CA GLY A 31 5.57 22.03 -13.87
C GLY A 31 4.63 21.46 -12.81
N GLY A 32 3.78 20.50 -13.18
CA GLY A 32 2.90 19.80 -12.24
C GLY A 32 3.48 18.47 -11.75
N TYR A 33 2.68 17.77 -10.93
CA TYR A 33 2.98 16.41 -10.48
C TYR A 33 1.75 15.51 -10.58
N THR A 34 1.97 14.22 -10.79
CA THR A 34 0.98 13.15 -10.66
C THR A 34 1.41 12.15 -9.58
N PRO A 35 0.49 11.45 -8.90
CA PRO A 35 0.85 10.32 -8.06
C PRO A 35 1.62 9.26 -8.85
N GLY A 36 2.66 8.72 -8.23
CA GLY A 36 3.54 7.72 -8.83
C GLY A 36 3.97 6.65 -7.86
N GLY A 37 4.85 5.78 -8.35
CA GLY A 37 5.47 4.70 -7.59
C GLY A 37 4.64 3.41 -7.65
N THR A 38 5.33 2.29 -7.80
CA THR A 38 4.69 0.96 -7.89
C THR A 38 3.83 0.67 -6.67
N ALA A 39 4.27 1.09 -5.48
CA ALA A 39 3.51 0.85 -4.25
C ALA A 39 2.15 1.57 -4.25
N CYS A 40 2.08 2.77 -4.84
CA CYS A 40 0.84 3.52 -4.99
C CYS A 40 -0.12 2.79 -5.94
N TYR A 41 0.35 2.43 -7.14
CA TYR A 41 -0.52 1.80 -8.15
C TYR A 41 -0.93 0.38 -7.79
N SER A 42 -0.04 -0.45 -7.22
CA SER A 42 -0.40 -1.81 -6.79
C SER A 42 -1.41 -1.78 -5.65
N ALA A 43 -1.25 -0.86 -4.69
CA ALA A 43 -2.20 -0.67 -3.60
C ALA A 43 -3.58 -0.24 -4.10
N LEU A 44 -3.62 0.79 -4.96
CA LEU A 44 -4.88 1.27 -5.55
C LEU A 44 -5.56 0.21 -6.40
N TYR A 45 -4.79 -0.59 -7.14
CA TYR A 45 -5.35 -1.66 -7.96
C TYR A 45 -5.91 -2.79 -7.10
N ALA A 46 -5.18 -3.21 -6.06
CA ALA A 46 -5.65 -4.23 -5.12
C ALA A 46 -6.90 -3.78 -4.34
N GLU A 47 -6.97 -2.51 -3.94
CA GLU A 47 -8.13 -1.93 -3.27
C GLU A 47 -9.36 -1.95 -4.18
N ARG A 48 -9.20 -1.53 -5.45
CA ARG A 48 -10.27 -1.60 -6.46
C ARG A 48 -10.73 -3.02 -6.77
N LEU A 49 -9.91 -4.03 -6.51
CA LEU A 49 -10.25 -5.45 -6.62
C LEU A 49 -10.87 -6.03 -5.32
N GLY A 50 -11.08 -5.20 -4.29
CA GLY A 50 -11.75 -5.59 -3.05
C GLY A 50 -10.83 -6.01 -1.91
N ALA A 51 -9.51 -5.82 -2.03
CA ALA A 51 -8.60 -6.07 -0.93
C ALA A 51 -8.67 -4.95 0.14
N ARG A 52 -8.47 -5.31 1.41
CA ARG A 52 -8.17 -4.31 2.46
C ARG A 52 -6.69 -4.00 2.41
N VAL A 53 -6.33 -2.81 1.95
CA VAL A 53 -4.95 -2.45 1.65
C VAL A 53 -4.35 -1.49 2.68
N ALA A 54 -3.07 -1.69 2.99
CA ALA A 54 -2.24 -0.69 3.66
C ALA A 54 -0.93 -0.47 2.90
N VAL A 55 -0.38 0.74 2.95
CA VAL A 55 0.92 1.09 2.37
C VAL A 55 1.87 1.49 3.50
N LEU A 56 3.05 0.87 3.55
CA LEU A 56 4.16 1.30 4.37
C LEU A 56 5.23 1.90 3.46
N THR A 57 5.48 3.19 3.62
CA THR A 57 6.47 3.93 2.85
C THR A 57 7.36 4.78 3.76
N SER A 58 8.53 5.15 3.26
CA SER A 58 9.36 6.19 3.86
C SER A 58 9.23 7.43 2.99
N ALA A 59 8.86 8.55 3.60
CA ALA A 59 8.74 9.83 2.94
C ALA A 59 9.64 10.85 3.65
N SER A 60 10.23 11.75 2.87
CA SER A 60 10.79 12.98 3.45
C SER A 60 9.65 13.85 3.96
N GLU A 61 9.97 14.76 4.88
CA GLU A 61 9.06 15.84 5.21
C GLU A 61 8.65 16.62 3.94
N PHE A 62 7.38 17.01 3.87
CA PHE A 62 6.87 17.82 2.78
C PHE A 62 7.15 19.30 3.10
N PRO A 63 7.81 20.06 2.21
CA PRO A 63 8.06 21.49 2.43
C PRO A 63 6.79 22.33 2.41
#